data_AF-A0A811T5A4-F1
#
_entry.id   AF-A0A811T5A4-F1
#
_cell.length_a   1.000
_cell.length_b   1.000
_cell.length_c   1.000
_cell.angle_alpha   90.00
_cell.angle_beta   90.00
_cell.angle_gamma   90.00
#
_symmetry.space_group_name_H-M   'P 1'
#
loop_
_entity.id
_entity.type
_entity.pdbx_description
1 polymer ?
#
loop_
_entity_poly.entity_id
_entity_poly.type
_entity_poly.pdbx_seq_one_letter_code
_entity_poly.pdbx_strand_id
1 'polypeptide(L)'
;MRGDTSQITDYRLPPEGRAGRAINDSMPAHVAGMMIRGLNEAGKVIKGSKVLIMGLAYKENVADTRESPARGIVEGLSEFGVEVYGWDPLLGKDEIEGFGVKALDDMLQITDYCPKGVDGVIMTVVHDEFRRMGLLGVSGVLGEGVGVVDVRGMFDAGVVEGMCYKGL
;
A
#
# COMPACT_ATOMS: atom_id res chain seq x y z
N MET A 1 -46.22 -31.02 -7.61
CA MET A 1 -46.71 -29.62 -7.57
C MET A 1 -46.10 -28.93 -6.36
N ARG A 2 -45.19 -27.99 -6.64
CA ARG A 2 -44.86 -26.74 -5.92
C ARG A 2 -44.72 -26.77 -4.39
N GLY A 3 -43.47 -26.63 -3.93
CA GLY A 3 -43.13 -26.17 -2.59
C GLY A 3 -43.51 -24.70 -2.39
N ASP A 4 -43.99 -24.40 -1.18
CA ASP A 4 -44.28 -23.06 -0.71
C ASP A 4 -43.14 -22.58 0.19
N THR A 5 -42.46 -21.55 -0.28
CA THR A 5 -41.32 -20.87 0.33
C THR A 5 -41.86 -19.71 1.14
N SER A 6 -42.10 -19.92 2.43
CA SER A 6 -42.67 -18.88 3.30
C SER A 6 -41.97 -18.82 4.66
N GLN A 7 -40.71 -18.36 4.68
CA GLN A 7 -40.10 -17.65 5.82
C GLN A 7 -39.08 -16.64 5.29
N ILE A 8 -39.56 -15.47 4.86
CA ILE A 8 -38.72 -14.29 4.62
C ILE A 8 -38.55 -13.62 5.99
N THR A 9 -37.38 -13.79 6.60
CA THR A 9 -36.96 -12.97 7.73
C THR A 9 -36.62 -11.57 7.21
N ASP A 10 -37.34 -10.60 7.76
CA ASP A 10 -37.23 -9.16 7.58
C ASP A 10 -35.80 -8.67 7.87
N TYR A 11 -34.96 -8.59 6.84
CA TYR A 11 -33.67 -7.91 6.89
C TYR A 11 -33.92 -6.41 6.76
N ARG A 12 -34.19 -5.77 7.90
CA ARG A 12 -34.26 -4.32 8.02
C ARG A 12 -32.87 -3.74 7.69
N LEU A 13 -32.70 -3.25 6.46
CA LEU A 13 -31.49 -2.53 6.03
C LEU A 13 -31.22 -1.38 7.03
N PRO A 14 -30.02 -1.30 7.63
CA PRO A 14 -29.70 -0.18 8.50
C PRO A 14 -29.63 1.11 7.66
N PRO A 15 -30.04 2.26 8.24
CA PRO A 15 -30.11 3.53 7.54
C PRO A 15 -28.74 3.92 6.97
N GLU A 16 -28.81 4.43 5.75
CA GLU A 16 -27.72 4.77 4.87
C GLU A 16 -26.80 5.78 5.58
N GLY A 17 -25.59 5.34 5.93
CA GLY A 17 -24.64 6.15 6.71
C GLY A 17 -23.76 5.37 7.70
N ARG A 18 -24.08 4.10 7.99
CA ARG A 18 -23.18 3.20 8.76
C ARG A 18 -22.48 2.12 7.93
N ALA A 19 -22.99 1.81 6.73
CA ALA A 19 -22.35 0.87 5.80
C ALA A 19 -21.06 1.43 5.15
N GLY A 20 -20.86 2.75 5.13
CA GLY A 20 -19.71 3.37 4.48
C GLY A 20 -18.39 3.24 5.26
N ARG A 21 -18.41 3.20 6.60
CA ARG A 21 -17.17 3.14 7.42
C ARG A 21 -16.55 1.74 7.46
N ALA A 22 -17.37 0.69 7.55
CA ALA A 22 -16.87 -0.69 7.52
C ALA A 22 -16.24 -1.06 6.15
N ILE A 23 -16.68 -0.41 5.07
CA ILE A 23 -16.07 -0.57 3.73
C ILE A 23 -14.79 0.27 3.64
N ASN A 24 -14.73 1.46 4.22
CA ASN A 24 -13.56 2.35 4.11
C ASN A 24 -12.37 1.89 4.98
N ASP A 25 -12.62 1.29 6.14
CA ASP A 25 -11.56 0.70 6.99
C ASP A 25 -11.00 -0.61 6.40
N SER A 26 -11.71 -1.22 5.44
CA SER A 26 -11.30 -2.48 4.83
C SER A 26 -10.19 -2.32 3.78
N MET A 27 -10.08 -1.14 3.15
CA MET A 27 -9.13 -0.92 2.05
C MET A 27 -7.67 -0.90 2.50
N PRO A 28 -7.28 -0.17 3.56
CA PRO A 28 -5.90 -0.24 4.09
C PRO A 28 -5.48 -1.65 4.48
N ALA A 29 -6.35 -2.37 5.20
CA ALA A 29 -6.10 -3.76 5.61
C ALA A 29 -6.01 -4.71 4.40
N HIS A 30 -6.83 -4.50 3.37
CA HIS A 30 -6.79 -5.26 2.14
C HIS A 30 -5.45 -5.07 1.42
N VAL A 31 -4.99 -3.82 1.27
CA VAL A 31 -3.70 -3.49 0.64
C VAL A 31 -2.53 -4.10 1.41
N ALA A 32 -2.51 -3.98 2.74
CA ALA A 32 -1.50 -4.64 3.56
C ALA A 32 -1.51 -6.16 3.32
N GLY A 33 -2.70 -6.79 3.32
CA GLY A 33 -2.86 -8.22 3.03
C GLY A 33 -2.41 -8.62 1.62
N MET A 34 -2.57 -7.76 0.62
CA MET A 34 -2.05 -7.99 -0.73
C MET A 34 -0.51 -7.99 -0.73
N MET A 35 0.11 -7.04 -0.04
CA MET A 35 1.57 -6.99 0.09
C MET A 35 2.11 -8.23 0.81
N ILE A 36 1.48 -8.64 1.93
CA ILE A 36 1.87 -9.87 2.64
C ILE A 36 1.79 -11.10 1.73
N ARG A 37 0.71 -11.25 0.95
CA ARG A 37 0.59 -12.32 -0.04
C ARG A 37 1.67 -12.23 -1.11
N GLY A 38 1.95 -11.03 -1.61
CA GLY A 38 2.97 -10.80 -2.63
C GLY A 38 4.38 -11.16 -2.16
N LEU A 39 4.76 -10.76 -0.94
CA LEU A 39 6.02 -11.16 -0.31
C LEU A 39 6.13 -12.68 -0.20
N ASN A 40 5.05 -13.35 0.21
CA ASN A 40 5.03 -14.80 0.34
C ASN A 40 5.11 -15.52 -1.02
N GLU A 41 4.39 -15.04 -2.04
CA GLU A 41 4.47 -15.57 -3.41
C GLU A 41 5.88 -15.42 -4.00
N ALA A 42 6.59 -14.35 -3.62
CA ALA A 42 7.99 -14.13 -3.96
C ALA A 42 8.99 -14.91 -3.09
N GLY A 43 8.53 -15.72 -2.14
CA GLY A 43 9.39 -16.52 -1.26
C GLY A 43 10.13 -15.71 -0.19
N LYS A 44 9.69 -14.49 0.12
CA LYS A 44 10.27 -13.64 1.15
C LYS A 44 9.75 -14.01 2.54
N VAL A 45 10.62 -13.91 3.54
CA VAL A 45 10.22 -14.05 4.94
C VAL A 45 9.53 -12.76 5.38
N ILE A 46 8.24 -12.83 5.71
CA ILE A 46 7.42 -11.66 6.04
C ILE A 46 8.04 -10.82 7.16
N LYS A 47 8.38 -11.44 8.31
CA LYS A 47 8.98 -10.74 9.43
C LYS A 47 10.39 -10.27 9.06
N GLY A 48 10.62 -8.96 9.16
CA GLY A 48 11.87 -8.31 8.76
C GLY A 48 11.98 -8.01 7.26
N SER A 49 10.98 -8.37 6.45
CA SER A 49 10.89 -7.85 5.08
C SER A 49 10.85 -6.34 5.10
N LYS A 50 11.48 -5.70 4.11
CA LYS A 50 11.52 -4.24 3.99
C LYS A 50 10.54 -3.79 2.93
N VAL A 51 9.58 -2.94 3.30
CA VAL A 51 8.57 -2.43 2.38
C VAL A 51 8.64 -0.91 2.34
N LEU A 52 8.71 -0.35 1.14
CA LEU A 52 8.61 1.09 0.91
C LEU A 52 7.18 1.47 0.53
N ILE A 53 6.61 2.44 1.24
CA ILE A 53 5.36 3.09 0.89
C ILE A 53 5.68 4.43 0.23
N MET A 54 5.25 4.57 -1.02
CA MET A 54 5.37 5.80 -1.80
C MET A 54 4.03 6.53 -1.83
N GLY A 55 4.06 7.80 -1.42
CA GLY A 55 2.86 8.60 -1.18
C GLY A 55 2.25 8.23 0.17
N LEU A 56 2.26 9.18 1.10
CA LEU A 56 1.63 9.08 2.42
C LEU A 56 0.52 10.11 2.58
N ALA A 57 0.43 11.09 1.69
CA ALA A 57 -0.71 11.99 1.63
C ALA A 57 -2.03 11.26 1.32
N TYR A 58 -3.13 11.86 1.73
CA TYR A 58 -4.50 11.41 1.46
C TYR A 58 -4.87 11.59 -0.02
N LYS A 59 -4.30 12.60 -0.69
CA LYS A 59 -4.60 12.96 -2.08
C LYS A 59 -3.34 13.33 -2.85
N GLU A 60 -3.38 13.05 -4.14
CA GLU A 60 -2.34 13.45 -5.09
C GLU A 60 -2.11 14.98 -5.01
N ASN A 61 -0.85 15.38 -5.04
CA ASN A 61 -0.39 16.76 -5.15
C ASN A 61 -0.82 17.71 -4.01
N VAL A 62 -1.21 17.17 -2.84
CA VAL A 62 -1.57 17.96 -1.65
C VAL A 62 -0.97 17.34 -0.39
N ALA A 63 -0.30 18.14 0.44
CA ALA A 63 0.25 17.73 1.74
C ALA A 63 -0.85 17.63 2.82
N ASP A 64 -1.82 16.72 2.67
CA ASP A 64 -2.85 16.45 3.67
C ASP A 64 -2.77 14.98 4.13
N THR A 65 -2.49 14.75 5.40
CA THR A 65 -2.26 13.43 5.99
C THR A 65 -3.38 12.96 6.93
N ARG A 66 -4.33 13.84 7.26
CA ARG A 66 -5.28 13.64 8.37
C ARG A 66 -6.14 12.38 8.23
N GLU A 67 -6.59 12.11 7.02
CA GLU A 67 -7.43 10.96 6.67
C GLU A 67 -6.68 9.98 5.76
N SER A 68 -5.35 9.99 5.82
CA SER A 68 -4.54 9.17 4.92
C SER A 68 -4.74 7.67 5.20
N PRO A 69 -5.08 6.86 4.17
CA PRO A 69 -5.19 5.42 4.31
C PRO A 69 -3.83 4.75 4.57
N ALA A 70 -2.71 5.46 4.32
CA ALA A 70 -1.37 4.94 4.55
C ALA A 70 -1.16 4.51 6.00
N ARG A 71 -1.82 5.19 6.96
CA ARG A 71 -1.69 4.85 8.38
C ARG A 71 -2.18 3.43 8.70
N GLY A 72 -3.35 3.06 8.17
CA GLY A 72 -3.87 1.70 8.33
C GLY A 72 -3.04 0.64 7.61
N ILE A 73 -2.40 1.00 6.49
CA ILE A 73 -1.47 0.09 5.77
C ILE A 73 -0.22 -0.14 6.62
N VAL A 74 0.38 0.92 7.17
CA VAL A 74 1.56 0.84 8.03
C VAL A 74 1.29 0.00 9.27
N GLU A 75 0.17 0.24 9.95
CA GLU A 75 -0.26 -0.54 11.11
C GLU A 75 -0.39 -2.02 10.73
N GLY A 76 -1.13 -2.32 9.66
CA GLY A 76 -1.34 -3.68 9.18
C GLY A 76 -0.06 -4.41 8.78
N LEU A 77 0.94 -3.73 8.21
CA LEU A 77 2.25 -4.34 7.89
C LEU A 77 3.11 -4.54 9.15
N SER A 78 3.11 -3.55 10.04
CA SER A 78 3.91 -3.56 11.26
C SER A 78 3.48 -4.67 12.22
N GLU A 79 2.19 -5.03 12.23
CA GLU A 79 1.66 -6.18 12.99
C GLU A 79 2.32 -7.52 12.60
N PHE A 80 2.74 -7.67 11.34
CA PHE A 80 3.47 -8.86 10.88
C PHE A 80 5.00 -8.73 11.05
N GLY A 81 5.48 -7.63 11.64
CA GLY A 81 6.90 -7.36 11.85
C GLY A 81 7.64 -6.97 10.57
N VAL A 82 6.94 -6.42 9.58
CA VAL A 82 7.55 -5.82 8.38
C VAL A 82 8.23 -4.51 8.77
N GLU A 83 9.42 -4.24 8.24
CA GLU A 83 10.06 -2.93 8.36
C GLU A 83 9.53 -1.99 7.28
N VAL A 84 8.82 -0.95 7.69
CA VAL A 84 8.19 -0.01 6.76
C VAL A 84 9.02 1.27 6.62
N TYR A 85 9.27 1.64 5.37
CA TYR A 85 9.90 2.88 4.95
C TYR A 85 8.85 3.76 4.25
N GLY A 86 8.93 5.07 4.42
CA GLY A 86 7.99 6.01 3.82
C GLY A 86 8.70 7.08 3.02
N TRP A 87 8.16 7.40 1.85
CA TRP A 87 8.58 8.54 1.06
C TRP A 87 7.38 9.27 0.45
N ASP A 88 7.28 10.57 0.72
CA ASP A 88 6.31 11.47 0.10
C ASP A 88 7.00 12.81 -0.19
N PRO A 89 7.01 13.29 -1.45
CA PRO A 89 7.75 14.49 -1.83
C PRO A 89 7.14 15.78 -1.27
N LEU A 90 5.91 15.73 -0.76
CA LEU A 90 5.22 16.89 -0.21
C LEU A 90 5.26 16.97 1.31
N LEU A 91 5.79 15.95 1.98
CA LEU A 91 5.80 15.86 3.44
C LEU A 91 7.21 15.99 3.99
N GLY A 92 7.34 16.62 5.15
CA GLY A 92 8.59 16.65 5.90
C GLY A 92 8.87 15.32 6.61
N LYS A 93 10.13 15.10 6.98
CA LYS A 93 10.57 13.91 7.71
C LYS A 93 9.72 13.60 8.95
N ASP A 94 9.49 14.59 9.81
CA ASP A 94 8.72 14.41 11.06
C ASP A 94 7.27 14.01 10.79
N GLU A 95 6.66 14.52 9.71
CA GLU A 95 5.30 14.16 9.31
C GLU A 95 5.24 12.71 8.82
N ILE A 96 6.24 12.27 8.04
CA ILE A 96 6.37 10.90 7.57
C ILE A 96 6.61 9.94 8.75
N GLU A 97 7.56 10.25 9.64
CA GLU A 97 7.82 9.43 10.84
C GLU A 97 6.60 9.37 11.79
N GLY A 98 5.72 10.38 11.76
CA GLY A 98 4.43 10.40 12.46
C GLY A 98 3.46 9.26 12.06
N PHE A 99 3.71 8.57 10.94
CA PHE A 99 3.00 7.35 10.55
C PHE A 99 3.58 6.08 11.20
N GLY A 100 4.73 6.15 11.88
CA GLY A 100 5.41 4.98 12.45
C GLY A 100 6.33 4.26 11.46
N VAL A 101 6.78 4.95 10.42
CA VAL A 101 7.70 4.43 9.39
C VAL A 101 9.07 5.10 9.49
N LYS A 102 10.09 4.48 8.88
CA LYS A 102 11.39 5.15 8.66
C LYS A 102 11.25 6.09 7.46
N ALA A 103 11.35 7.40 7.70
CA ALA A 103 11.28 8.39 6.63
C ALA A 103 12.54 8.37 5.75
N LEU A 104 12.33 8.56 4.45
CA LEU A 104 13.39 8.85 3.48
C LEU A 104 13.26 10.31 3.04
N ASP A 105 14.35 11.07 3.05
CA ASP A 105 14.35 12.43 2.50
C ASP A 105 14.44 12.39 0.96
N ASP A 106 15.14 11.38 0.45
CA ASP A 106 15.24 11.06 -0.97
C ASP A 106 15.08 9.55 -1.13
N MET A 107 14.31 9.11 -2.12
CA MET A 107 14.09 7.69 -2.36
C MET A 107 15.39 6.90 -2.55
N LEU A 108 16.43 7.50 -3.13
CA LEU A 108 17.74 6.88 -3.32
C LEU A 108 18.43 6.53 -2.00
N GLN A 109 18.10 7.23 -0.89
CA GLN A 109 18.63 6.88 0.44
C GLN A 109 18.20 5.47 0.89
N ILE A 110 17.17 4.89 0.27
CA ILE A 110 16.77 3.53 0.60
C ILE A 110 17.92 2.54 0.39
N THR A 111 18.89 2.80 -0.49
CA THR A 111 20.05 1.91 -0.67
C THR A 111 20.98 1.90 0.54
N ASP A 112 21.00 2.96 1.35
CA ASP A 112 21.79 3.01 2.59
C ASP A 112 21.20 2.09 3.66
N TYR A 113 19.87 1.96 3.66
CA TYR A 113 19.13 1.07 4.57
C TYR A 113 18.93 -0.33 4.00
N CYS A 114 18.85 -0.44 2.68
CA CYS A 114 18.51 -1.63 1.91
C CYS A 114 19.45 -1.76 0.70
N PRO A 115 20.72 -2.17 0.91
CA PRO A 115 21.70 -2.25 -0.19
C PRO A 115 21.32 -3.23 -1.30
N LYS A 116 20.40 -4.16 -1.03
CA LYS A 116 19.85 -5.13 -1.99
C LYS A 116 18.49 -4.71 -2.57
N GLY A 117 18.07 -3.47 -2.33
CA GLY A 117 16.72 -2.99 -2.58
C GLY A 117 15.72 -3.43 -1.50
N VAL A 118 14.50 -2.93 -1.63
CA VAL A 118 13.36 -3.34 -0.78
C VAL A 118 12.74 -4.65 -1.29
N ASP A 119 12.04 -5.35 -0.42
CA ASP A 119 11.31 -6.59 -0.76
C ASP A 119 9.91 -6.30 -1.31
N GLY A 120 9.36 -5.12 -1.03
CA GLY A 120 8.07 -4.69 -1.55
C GLY A 120 7.92 -3.18 -1.69
N VAL A 121 7.09 -2.75 -2.65
CA VAL A 121 6.67 -1.36 -2.82
C VAL A 121 5.15 -1.25 -2.86
N ILE A 122 4.61 -0.30 -2.10
CA ILE A 122 3.20 0.10 -2.15
C ILE A 122 3.14 1.53 -2.64
N MET A 123 2.36 1.78 -3.68
CA MET A 123 2.02 3.14 -4.10
C MET A 123 0.58 3.45 -3.68
N THR A 124 0.41 4.38 -2.75
CA THR A 124 -0.95 4.71 -2.24
C THR A 124 -1.56 5.88 -3.00
N VAL A 125 -0.75 6.91 -3.28
CA VAL A 125 -1.11 8.09 -4.09
C VAL A 125 0.01 8.40 -5.07
N VAL A 126 -0.37 8.92 -6.23
CA VAL A 126 0.54 9.15 -7.35
C VAL A 126 0.74 10.65 -7.56
N HIS A 127 1.70 11.24 -6.84
CA HIS A 127 2.10 12.63 -7.07
C HIS A 127 2.70 12.80 -8.47
N ASP A 128 2.65 14.01 -9.01
CA ASP A 128 3.23 14.32 -10.32
C ASP A 128 4.73 14.01 -10.37
N GLU A 129 5.41 14.09 -9.23
CA GLU A 129 6.80 13.70 -9.09
C GLU A 129 7.03 12.22 -9.40
N PHE A 130 6.17 11.33 -8.89
CA PHE A 130 6.24 9.91 -9.17
C PHE A 130 5.99 9.62 -10.66
N ARG A 131 5.03 10.35 -11.27
CA ARG A 131 4.76 10.26 -12.71
C ARG A 131 5.97 10.68 -13.54
N ARG A 132 6.68 11.74 -13.12
CA ARG A 132 7.89 12.23 -13.81
C ARG A 132 9.08 11.28 -13.70
N MET A 133 9.28 10.65 -12.55
CA MET A 133 10.32 9.62 -12.41
C MET A 133 10.06 8.40 -13.30
N GLY A 134 8.77 8.06 -13.46
CA GLY A 134 8.35 6.85 -14.16
C GLY A 134 8.84 5.58 -13.48
N LEU A 135 8.64 4.44 -14.14
CA LEU A 135 9.02 3.15 -13.57
C LEU A 135 10.53 3.00 -13.36
N LEU A 136 11.37 3.58 -14.23
CA LEU A 136 12.82 3.44 -14.10
C LEU A 136 13.33 3.94 -12.74
N GLY A 137 12.80 5.07 -12.25
CA GLY A 137 13.14 5.60 -10.93
C GLY A 137 12.71 4.66 -9.79
N VAL A 138 11.50 4.10 -9.88
CA VAL A 138 10.99 3.16 -8.87
C VAL A 138 11.73 1.83 -8.92
N SER A 139 12.05 1.32 -10.11
CA SER A 139 12.77 0.06 -10.29
C SER A 139 14.19 0.08 -9.71
N GLY A 140 14.82 1.26 -9.63
CA GLY A 140 16.17 1.42 -9.07
C GLY A 140 16.27 1.11 -7.59
N VAL A 141 15.13 1.06 -6.88
CA VAL A 141 15.09 0.73 -5.44
C VAL A 141 14.54 -0.67 -5.15
N LEU A 142 14.11 -1.38 -6.19
CA LEU A 142 13.55 -2.72 -6.08
C LEU A 142 14.65 -3.78 -5.99
N GLY A 143 14.49 -4.74 -5.07
CA GLY A 143 15.30 -5.96 -5.06
C GLY A 143 14.81 -7.01 -6.05
N GLU A 144 15.44 -8.19 -6.04
CA GLU A 144 14.94 -9.34 -6.79
C GLU A 144 13.69 -9.94 -6.12
N GLY A 145 12.73 -10.37 -6.94
CA GLY A 145 11.50 -11.01 -6.47
C GLY A 145 10.62 -10.06 -5.65
N VAL A 146 10.42 -8.83 -6.12
CA VAL A 146 9.66 -7.82 -5.37
C VAL A 146 8.16 -8.02 -5.50
N GLY A 147 7.44 -7.81 -4.40
CA GLY A 147 5.99 -7.59 -4.40
C GLY A 147 5.66 -6.12 -4.71
N VAL A 148 4.88 -5.87 -5.75
CA VAL A 148 4.42 -4.51 -6.09
C VAL A 148 2.91 -4.46 -5.93
N VAL A 149 2.43 -3.55 -5.06
CA VAL A 149 1.01 -3.27 -4.92
C VAL A 149 0.74 -1.85 -5.40
N ASP A 150 -0.02 -1.77 -6.49
CA ASP A 150 -0.39 -0.51 -7.11
C ASP A 150 -1.88 -0.25 -6.88
N VAL A 151 -2.17 0.63 -5.92
CA VAL A 151 -3.54 0.93 -5.49
C VAL A 151 -4.29 1.79 -6.53
N ARG A 152 -3.58 2.40 -7.48
CA ARG A 152 -4.15 3.38 -8.42
C ARG A 152 -3.95 3.03 -9.90
N GLY A 153 -3.33 1.90 -10.21
CA GLY A 153 -3.11 1.42 -11.57
C GLY A 153 -2.15 2.33 -12.37
N MET A 154 -1.11 2.83 -11.72
CA MET A 154 -0.05 3.63 -12.34
C MET A 154 0.82 2.83 -13.32
N PHE A 155 1.04 1.54 -13.09
CA PHE A 155 1.90 0.71 -13.93
C PHE A 155 1.13 -0.15 -14.92
N ASP A 156 1.57 -0.13 -16.18
CA ASP A 156 1.16 -1.11 -17.18
C ASP A 156 1.69 -2.50 -16.80
N ALA A 157 0.86 -3.53 -16.90
CA ALA A 157 1.20 -4.90 -16.48
C ALA A 157 2.44 -5.48 -17.20
N GLY A 158 2.76 -5.00 -18.41
CA GLY A 158 3.96 -5.40 -19.15
C GLY A 158 5.27 -4.83 -18.60
N VAL A 159 5.19 -3.88 -17.67
CA VAL A 159 6.33 -3.11 -17.15
C VAL A 159 6.89 -3.75 -15.85
N VAL A 160 6.13 -4.64 -15.24
CA VAL A 160 6.44 -5.37 -13.98
C VAL A 160 6.74 -6.86 -14.25
N GLU A 161 7.13 -7.19 -15.48
CA GLU A 161 7.41 -8.56 -15.91
C GLU A 161 8.55 -9.17 -15.06
N GLY A 162 8.27 -10.27 -14.34
CA GLY A 162 9.19 -10.91 -13.40
C GLY A 162 9.00 -10.52 -11.92
N MET A 163 8.07 -9.61 -11.61
CA MET A 163 7.69 -9.22 -10.25
C MET A 163 6.35 -9.85 -9.83
N CYS A 164 6.11 -9.95 -8.53
CA CYS A 164 4.79 -10.29 -8.01
C CYS A 164 3.92 -9.02 -7.97
N TYR A 165 3.31 -8.67 -9.10
CA TYR A 165 2.45 -7.49 -9.23
C TYR A 165 0.99 -7.77 -8.86
N LYS A 166 0.39 -6.83 -8.11
CA LYS A 166 -1.04 -6.80 -7.81
C LYS A 166 -1.57 -5.37 -7.97
N GLY A 167 -2.42 -5.14 -8.97
CA GLY A 167 -3.19 -3.90 -9.11
C GLY A 167 -4.56 -4.00 -8.43
N LEU A 168 -5.10 -2.88 -7.98
CA LEU A 168 -6.49 -2.74 -7.52
C LEU A 168 -7.39 -2.12 -8.59
#